data_AF-A0A4V2U5C2-F1
#
_entry.id   AF-A0A4V2U5C2-F1
#
_cell.length_a   1.000
_cell.length_b   1.000
_cell.length_c   1.000
_cell.angle_alpha   90.00
_cell.angle_beta   90.00
_cell.angle_gamma   90.00
#
_symmetry.space_group_name_H-M   'P 1'
#
loop_
_entity.id
_entity.type
_entity.pdbx_description
1 polymer ?
#
loop_
_entity_poly.entity_id
_entity_poly.type
_entity_poly.pdbx_seq_one_letter_code
_entity_poly.pdbx_strand_id
1 'polypeptide(L)'
;MTSPLEVLLDQIDTPIGQFTGDGAYDGNPTYDAVTRHSAGAVVVIPPRANAVERPDADPSSQRDRHIAAINTAGRMKWQVATGYGKRSLVETAIGRYKSIIGHRLRARSFGA
;
A
#
# COMPACT_ATOMS: atom_id res chain seq x y z
N MET A 1 16.42 11.03 -5.74
CA MET A 1 16.07 9.75 -6.38
C MET A 1 14.57 9.55 -6.21
N THR A 2 13.83 9.58 -7.31
CA THR A 2 12.38 9.33 -7.32
C THR A 2 12.13 7.87 -6.97
N SER A 3 11.19 7.61 -6.05
CA SER A 3 10.84 6.23 -5.68
C SER A 3 10.19 5.51 -6.87
N PRO A 4 10.42 4.20 -7.10
CA PRO A 4 9.71 3.44 -8.13
C PRO A 4 8.17 3.55 -8.02
N LEU A 5 7.66 3.82 -6.81
CA LEU A 5 6.23 4.07 -6.58
C LEU A 5 5.77 5.38 -7.22
N GLU A 6 6.55 6.46 -7.09
CA GLU A 6 6.19 7.77 -7.64
C GLU A 6 6.08 7.69 -9.16
N VAL A 7 7.05 7.05 -9.83
CA VAL A 7 7.00 6.82 -11.28
C VAL A 7 5.77 6.01 -11.70
N LEU A 8 5.27 5.12 -10.83
CA LEU A 8 4.08 4.32 -11.11
C LEU A 8 2.79 5.11 -10.91
N LEU A 9 2.76 5.99 -9.92
CA LEU A 9 1.65 6.90 -9.67
C LEU A 9 1.55 7.95 -10.77
N ASP A 10 2.67 8.52 -11.23
CA ASP A 10 2.72 9.54 -12.30
C ASP A 10 2.15 9.06 -13.64
N GLN A 11 1.97 7.75 -13.83
CA GLN A 11 1.31 7.18 -15.01
C GLN A 11 -0.23 7.20 -14.93
N ILE A 12 -0.79 7.62 -13.80
CA ILE A 12 -2.22 7.67 -13.56
C ILE A 12 -2.63 9.16 -13.61
N ASP A 13 -3.17 9.63 -14.72
CA ASP A 13 -3.52 11.05 -14.88
C ASP A 13 -4.63 11.55 -13.93
N THR A 14 -5.26 10.65 -13.17
CA THR A 14 -6.43 10.95 -12.33
C THR A 14 -6.18 10.58 -10.86
N PRO A 15 -6.77 11.32 -9.90
CA PRO A 15 -6.65 10.97 -8.50
C PRO A 15 -7.16 9.56 -8.20
N ILE A 16 -6.43 8.81 -7.40
CA ILE A 16 -6.86 7.50 -6.93
C ILE A 16 -7.68 7.62 -5.63
N GLY A 17 -8.70 6.78 -5.49
CA GLY A 17 -9.50 6.72 -4.26
C GLY A 17 -8.83 5.92 -3.14
N GLN A 18 -8.02 4.91 -3.48
CA GLN A 18 -7.37 4.03 -2.50
C GLN A 18 -6.07 3.45 -3.04
N PHE A 19 -5.02 3.46 -2.22
CA PHE A 19 -3.79 2.71 -2.41
C PHE A 19 -3.76 1.52 -1.44
N THR A 20 -3.53 0.30 -1.92
CA THR A 20 -3.42 -0.90 -1.07
C THR A 20 -2.07 -1.56 -1.27
N GLY A 21 -1.33 -1.76 -0.18
CA GLY A 21 0.03 -2.31 -0.22
C GLY A 21 0.28 -3.38 0.83
N ASP A 22 1.40 -4.08 0.71
CA ASP A 22 1.91 -4.92 1.78
C ASP A 22 2.77 -4.11 2.78
N GLY A 23 3.09 -4.69 3.93
CA GLY A 23 3.81 -4.01 5.00
C GLY A 23 5.22 -3.53 4.64
N ALA A 24 5.81 -3.96 3.52
CA ALA A 24 7.04 -3.37 2.98
C ALA A 24 6.87 -1.89 2.64
N TYR A 25 5.67 -1.49 2.23
CA TYR A 25 5.31 -0.11 1.87
C TYR A 25 4.92 0.76 3.08
N ASP A 26 4.92 0.22 4.31
CA ASP A 26 4.58 0.96 5.55
C ASP A 26 5.71 1.91 5.98
N GLY A 27 5.99 2.95 5.18
CA GLY A 27 6.98 3.97 5.47
C GLY A 27 6.61 5.31 4.85
N ASN A 28 7.09 6.40 5.46
CA ASN A 28 6.74 7.79 5.08
C ASN A 28 6.86 8.06 3.57
N PRO A 29 7.91 7.61 2.84
CA PRO A 29 8.01 7.87 1.40
C PRO A 29 6.79 7.38 0.60
N THR A 30 6.14 6.28 1.03
CA THR A 30 4.92 5.79 0.40
C THR A 30 3.74 6.72 0.66
N TYR A 31 3.53 7.11 1.91
CA TYR A 31 2.41 7.99 2.30
C TYR A 31 2.56 9.36 1.63
N ASP A 32 3.78 9.90 1.57
CA ASP A 32 4.09 11.16 0.91
C ASP A 32 3.83 11.09 -0.60
N ALA A 33 4.31 10.02 -1.26
CA ALA A 33 4.10 9.81 -2.70
C ALA A 33 2.60 9.72 -3.05
N VAL A 34 1.84 8.93 -2.29
CA VAL A 34 0.40 8.77 -2.51
C VAL A 34 -0.34 10.08 -2.24
N THR A 35 0.00 10.79 -1.16
CA THR A 35 -0.65 12.07 -0.82
C THR A 35 -0.35 13.16 -1.86
N ARG A 36 0.88 13.20 -2.38
CA ARG A 36 1.28 14.15 -3.43
C ARG A 36 0.53 13.91 -4.73
N HIS A 37 0.37 12.65 -5.13
CA HIS A 37 -0.40 12.28 -6.32
C HIS A 37 -1.91 12.43 -6.10
N SER A 38 -2.40 12.12 -4.90
CA SER A 38 -3.83 12.04 -4.59
C SER A 38 -4.09 12.34 -3.12
N ALA A 39 -4.27 13.62 -2.80
CA ALA A 39 -4.43 14.10 -1.42
C ALA A 39 -5.57 13.43 -0.64
N GLY A 40 -6.62 12.99 -1.33
CA GLY A 40 -7.78 12.30 -0.73
C GLY A 40 -7.70 10.76 -0.71
N ALA A 41 -6.60 10.17 -1.19
CA ALA A 41 -6.51 8.72 -1.31
C ALA A 41 -6.44 8.02 0.06
N VAL A 42 -7.21 6.94 0.22
CA VAL A 42 -7.10 6.07 1.40
C VAL A 42 -5.90 5.13 1.23
N VAL A 43 -4.93 5.17 2.14
CA VAL A 43 -3.76 4.29 2.16
C VAL A 43 -4.04 3.12 3.08
N VAL A 44 -4.26 1.92 2.53
CA VAL A 44 -4.51 0.68 3.26
C VAL A 44 -3.28 -0.22 3.21
N ILE A 45 -2.44 -0.10 4.23
CA ILE A 45 -1.24 -0.91 4.38
C ILE A 45 -1.29 -1.51 5.79
N PRO A 46 -1.14 -2.83 5.94
CA PRO A 46 -1.10 -3.41 7.26
C PRO A 46 0.20 -2.99 7.95
N PRO A 47 0.15 -2.43 9.17
CA PRO A 47 1.36 -2.16 9.92
C PRO A 47 2.15 -3.45 10.14
N ARG A 48 3.48 -3.32 10.12
CA ARG A 48 4.39 -4.43 10.41
C ARG A 48 4.13 -4.95 11.84
N ALA A 49 4.33 -6.25 12.07
CA ALA A 49 4.07 -6.86 13.38
C ALA A 49 4.86 -6.20 14.54
N ASN A 50 6.04 -5.67 14.23
CA ASN A 50 6.91 -4.96 15.18
C ASN A 50 6.86 -3.43 14.98
N ALA A 51 5.82 -2.90 14.34
CA ALA A 51 5.68 -1.47 14.16
C ALA A 51 5.45 -0.81 15.53
N VAL A 52 6.41 0.00 15.97
CA VAL A 52 6.26 0.89 17.12
C VAL A 52 5.76 2.25 16.61
N GLU A 53 4.98 2.93 17.43
CA GLU A 53 4.61 4.34 17.21
C GLU A 53 5.90 5.17 17.08
N ARG A 54 5.97 6.05 16.06
CA ARG A 54 7.17 6.88 15.85
C ARG A 54 7.03 8.16 16.68
N PRO A 55 7.97 8.49 17.58
CA PRO A 55 7.85 9.65 18.48
C PRO A 55 7.80 11.02 17.76
N ASP A 56 8.31 11.06 16.53
CA ASP A 56 8.67 12.27 15.79
C ASP A 56 8.01 12.35 14.41
N ALA A 57 7.03 11.49 14.14
CA ALA A 57 6.07 11.74 13.09
C ALA A 57 5.00 12.68 13.67
N ASP A 58 4.84 13.87 13.08
CA ASP A 58 3.55 14.57 13.05
C ASP A 58 2.43 13.51 12.97
N PRO A 59 1.32 13.59 13.75
CA PRO A 59 0.24 12.60 13.74
C PRO A 59 -0.42 12.55 12.35
N SER A 60 0.30 11.94 11.43
CA SER A 60 0.00 11.95 10.03
C SER A 60 -0.81 10.70 9.75
N SER A 61 -1.84 10.94 8.95
CA SER A 61 -2.00 10.14 7.76
C SER A 61 -2.26 8.64 7.99
N GLN A 62 -3.44 8.30 8.50
CA GLN A 62 -4.09 6.99 8.26
C GLN A 62 -3.43 5.75 8.91
N ARG A 63 -2.11 5.68 9.04
CA ARG A 63 -1.31 4.59 9.62
C ARG A 63 -1.68 4.35 11.07
N ASP A 64 -1.69 5.41 11.87
CA ASP A 64 -2.02 5.31 13.30
C ASP A 64 -3.48 4.91 13.51
N ARG A 65 -4.38 5.32 12.60
CA ARG A 65 -5.78 4.85 12.59
C ARG A 65 -5.86 3.35 12.32
N HIS A 66 -5.01 2.81 11.45
CA HIS A 66 -4.93 1.36 11.22
C HIS A 66 -4.37 0.62 12.44
N ILE A 67 -3.32 1.14 13.09
CA ILE A 67 -2.77 0.57 14.32
C ILE A 67 -3.84 0.53 15.42
N ALA A 68 -4.50 1.66 15.69
CA ALA A 68 -5.58 1.75 16.67
C ALA A 68 -6.74 0.79 16.33
N ALA A 69 -7.21 0.77 15.08
CA ALA A 69 -8.29 -0.12 14.66
C ALA A 69 -7.93 -1.60 14.81
N ILE A 70 -6.69 -1.98 14.52
CA ILE A 70 -6.20 -3.35 14.72
C ILE A 70 -6.12 -3.68 16.21
N ASN A 71 -5.63 -2.77 17.05
CA ASN A 71 -5.54 -2.98 18.50
C ASN A 71 -6.92 -3.09 19.16
N THR A 72 -7.91 -2.32 18.69
CA THR A 72 -9.27 -2.32 19.25
C THR A 72 -10.13 -3.48 18.72
N ALA A 73 -10.13 -3.73 17.41
CA ALA A 73 -11.08 -4.65 16.77
C ALA A 73 -10.44 -5.96 16.26
N GLY A 74 -9.10 -6.04 16.28
CA GLY A 74 -8.35 -7.14 15.72
C GLY A 74 -8.12 -7.03 14.21
N ARG A 75 -7.05 -7.67 13.75
CA ARG A 75 -6.58 -7.59 12.35
C ARG A 75 -7.60 -8.09 11.34
N MET A 76 -8.35 -9.14 11.66
CA MET A 76 -9.37 -9.69 10.74
C MET A 76 -10.51 -8.72 10.49
N LYS A 77 -11.04 -8.07 11.54
CA LYS A 77 -12.10 -7.06 11.38
C LYS A 77 -11.59 -5.84 10.62
N TRP A 78 -10.36 -5.41 10.90
CA TRP A 78 -9.70 -4.35 10.14
C TRP A 78 -9.58 -4.68 8.65
N GLN A 79 -9.18 -5.90 8.29
CA GLN A 79 -9.08 -6.31 6.87
C GLN A 79 -10.43 -6.26 6.14
N VAL A 80 -11.52 -6.65 6.81
CA VAL A 80 -12.88 -6.57 6.25
C VAL A 80 -13.29 -5.11 6.08
N ALA A 81 -13.12 -4.29 7.13
CA ALA A 81 -13.53 -2.88 7.13
C ALA A 81 -12.78 -2.03 6.08
N THR A 82 -11.51 -2.34 5.82
CA THR A 82 -10.66 -1.63 4.85
C THR A 82 -10.69 -2.22 3.44
N GLY A 83 -11.38 -3.35 3.25
CA GLY A 83 -11.36 -4.08 1.99
C GLY A 83 -10.00 -4.70 1.63
N TYR A 84 -9.09 -4.86 2.59
CA TYR A 84 -7.74 -5.41 2.37
C TYR A 84 -7.75 -6.80 1.72
N GLY A 85 -8.83 -7.56 1.92
CA GLY A 85 -9.04 -8.87 1.29
C GLY A 85 -8.91 -8.87 -0.24
N LYS A 86 -9.14 -7.73 -0.92
CA LYS A 86 -8.95 -7.58 -2.38
C LYS A 86 -7.53 -7.94 -2.84
N ARG A 87 -6.53 -7.79 -1.96
CA ARG A 87 -5.14 -8.18 -2.24
C ARG A 87 -5.02 -9.66 -2.65
N SER A 88 -5.76 -10.55 -2.00
CA SER A 88 -5.73 -11.99 -2.30
C SER A 88 -6.19 -12.31 -3.73
N LEU A 89 -7.14 -11.51 -4.27
CA LEU A 89 -7.62 -11.65 -5.64
C LEU A 89 -6.55 -11.23 -6.65
N VAL A 90 -5.86 -10.11 -6.37
CA VAL A 90 -4.74 -9.64 -7.20
C VAL A 90 -3.60 -10.67 -7.20
N GLU A 91 -3.23 -11.19 -6.04
CA GLU A 91 -2.19 -12.23 -5.92
C GLU A 91 -2.58 -13.50 -6.68
N THR A 92 -3.84 -13.92 -6.57
CA THR A 92 -4.37 -15.07 -7.32
C THR A 92 -4.32 -14.82 -8.83
N ALA A 93 -4.70 -13.64 -9.31
CA ALA A 93 -4.64 -13.28 -10.72
C ALA A 93 -3.20 -13.31 -11.25
N ILE A 94 -2.24 -12.76 -10.50
CA ILE A 94 -0.81 -12.81 -10.86
C ILE A 94 -0.28 -14.25 -10.83
N GLY A 95 -0.71 -15.06 -9.85
CA GLY A 95 -0.36 -16.48 -9.78
C GLY A 95 -0.83 -17.26 -11.00
N ARG A 96 -2.09 -17.05 -11.43
CA ARG A 96 -2.65 -17.64 -12.65
C ARG A 96 -1.88 -17.18 -13.90
N TYR A 97 -1.60 -15.88 -14.01
CA TYR A 97 -0.83 -15.35 -15.12
C TYR A 97 0.55 -16.02 -15.24
N LYS A 98 1.28 -16.14 -14.11
CA LYS A 98 2.57 -16.85 -14.07
C LYS A 98 2.45 -18.34 -14.42
N SER A 99 1.36 -19.00 -14.02
CA SER A 99 1.14 -20.40 -14.34
C SER A 99 0.88 -20.64 -15.83
N ILE A 100 0.27 -19.68 -16.52
CA ILE A 100 -0.09 -19.80 -17.94
C ILE A 100 1.06 -19.34 -18.85
N ILE A 101 1.64 -18.18 -18.56
CA ILE A 101 2.63 -17.51 -19.43
C ILE A 101 4.07 -17.90 -19.07
N GLY A 102 4.29 -18.42 -17.86
CA GLY A 102 5.58 -18.87 -17.35
C GLY A 102 5.96 -18.21 -16.03
N HIS A 103 6.75 -18.93 -15.22
CA HIS A 103 7.10 -18.52 -13.85
C HIS A 103 7.99 -17.26 -13.74
N ARG A 104 8.33 -16.62 -14.86
CA ARG A 104 9.22 -15.45 -14.91
C ARG A 104 8.42 -14.21 -15.27
N LEU A 105 8.57 -13.17 -14.45
CA LEU A 105 8.11 -11.82 -14.80
C LEU A 105 9.32 -10.96 -15.16
N ARG A 106 9.17 -10.09 -16.17
CA ARG A 106 10.14 -9.03 -16.43
C ARG A 106 9.76 -7.83 -15.57
N ALA A 107 10.70 -7.37 -14.74
CA ALA A 107 10.56 -6.11 -14.06
C ALA A 107 10.53 -4.99 -15.10
N ARG A 108 9.67 -3.99 -14.89
CA ARG A 108 9.71 -2.76 -15.68
C ARG A 108 10.91 -1.94 -15.21
N SER A 109 11.78 -1.55 -16.13
CA SER A 109 12.79 -0.52 -15.83
C SER A 109 12.09 0.83 -15.80
N PHE A 110 12.20 1.53 -14.69
CA PHE A 110 11.82 2.92 -14.57
C PHE A 110 13.07 3.74 -14.91
N GLY A 111 12.98 4.62 -15.91
CA GLY A 111 14.08 5.50 -16.29
C GLY A 111 14.51 6.40 -15.13
N ALA A 112 15.79 6.80 -15.13
CA ALA A 112 16.37 7.71 -14.13
C ALA A 112 15.96 9.16 -14.36
#